data_AF-A0A1T5DG14-F1
#
_entry.id   AF-A0A1T5DG14-F1
#
_cell.length_a   1.000
_cell.length_b   1.000
_cell.length_c   1.000
_cell.angle_alpha   90.00
_cell.angle_beta   90.00
_cell.angle_gamma   90.00
#
_symmetry.space_group_name_H-M   'P 1'
#
loop_
_entity.id
_entity.type
_entity.pdbx_description
1 polymer ?
#
loop_
_entity_poly.entity_id
_entity_poly.type
_entity_poly.pdbx_seq_one_letter_code
_entity_poly.pdbx_strand_id
1 'polypeptide(L)'
;MSEKNVVLNPAKKNRRKIIRSIVQAIIVIFLAIILIRVVFLTEKRVEETVPLENKDGFIALSYFGVSRGESPKYVSKENLKKQLALLESQGYQTITQQDILDFYQKDKPLPEKALFLSFEDGRTDSSIFAQNIMEDLNYKATIFTYANKMDTRDNKFLKPKDLLLMEKSGYWELGSNGYRLTYINIFNNKGQSLGVIDENNVPNKTTIEYYNHYLMDFIRNQYMIPSETRQEMEKRIQKDYKLMQDIYEEELGEVPKAYAIMHSNSLYNNMDSLVERANNKEIKDKFKMHFNLELGAYNDADANLYNLSRLQVSPYWSTNHLMMKIRQASKQNVEFEVGDPKRAKEWSVMNGAAEYENNAITITSAPASEGRVILKETLPEQYNINFAFKGNVVGQQSIYLNYDEKNDSYIRVALIDNEIVVSEKTPESSVVEKGRFPLNEIKWNEEEYAFNKATVYNYQDTQKGSRIDKEEYPRNLTKTREFNIAVNKDKIMIDVDKVLSKTIQVNPDIQGSQIGFGAMFSTKETSHEQYADDIYDTFIEDILITDSNDRTLFTNQYTNFDKVKHKTMTFINSVVDFFIETF
;
A
#
# COMPACT_ATOMS: atom_id res chain seq x y z
N MET A 1 -39.06 25.34 61.89
CA MET A 1 -37.89 25.71 61.06
C MET A 1 -36.69 25.84 61.99
N SER A 2 -35.71 24.93 61.90
CA SER A 2 -34.42 25.04 62.59
C SER A 2 -33.39 25.40 61.53
N GLU A 3 -32.92 26.65 61.55
CA GLU A 3 -31.80 27.09 60.71
C GLU A 3 -30.53 26.43 61.20
N LYS A 4 -30.08 25.40 60.49
CA LYS A 4 -28.72 24.89 60.62
C LYS A 4 -27.76 25.96 60.10
N ASN A 5 -27.15 26.70 61.01
CA ASN A 5 -25.97 27.53 60.72
C ASN A 5 -24.85 26.63 60.19
N VAL A 6 -24.69 26.58 58.87
CA VAL A 6 -23.52 25.96 58.23
C VAL A 6 -22.35 26.91 58.47
N VAL A 7 -21.54 26.62 59.49
CA VAL A 7 -20.27 27.32 59.71
C VAL A 7 -19.37 27.02 58.50
N LEU A 8 -19.32 27.97 57.56
CA LEU A 8 -18.37 27.94 56.46
C LEU A 8 -16.97 27.98 57.06
N ASN A 9 -16.16 26.95 56.83
CA ASN A 9 -14.75 26.91 57.24
C ASN A 9 -13.88 27.41 56.06
N PRO A 10 -13.56 28.72 55.98
CA PRO A 10 -12.79 29.28 54.88
C PRO A 10 -11.39 28.67 54.74
N ALA A 11 -10.77 28.21 55.83
CA ALA A 11 -9.47 27.54 55.78
C ALA A 11 -9.54 26.19 55.04
N LYS A 12 -10.60 25.38 55.28
CA LYS A 12 -10.84 24.13 54.55
C LYS A 12 -11.16 24.37 53.08
N LYS A 13 -11.91 25.42 52.77
CA LYS A 13 -12.22 25.84 51.39
C LYS A 13 -10.97 26.33 50.64
N ASN A 14 -10.13 27.14 51.28
CA ASN A 14 -8.87 27.63 50.72
C ASN A 14 -7.87 26.50 50.50
N ARG A 15 -7.75 25.55 51.44
CA ARG A 15 -6.90 24.36 51.27
C ARG A 15 -7.35 23.50 50.07
N ARG A 16 -8.66 23.29 49.90
CA ARG A 16 -9.22 22.60 48.71
C ARG A 16 -8.95 23.37 47.42
N LYS A 17 -9.04 24.70 47.43
CA LYS A 17 -8.73 25.55 46.27
C LYS A 17 -7.26 25.45 45.88
N ILE A 18 -6.34 25.51 46.84
CA ILE A 18 -4.89 25.36 46.61
C ILE A 18 -4.58 23.97 46.06
N ILE A 19 -5.10 22.90 46.68
CA ILE A 19 -4.90 21.53 46.20
C ILE A 19 -5.42 21.38 44.75
N ARG A 20 -6.61 21.90 44.46
CA ARG A 20 -7.17 21.88 43.10
C ARG A 20 -6.29 22.63 42.11
N SER A 21 -5.78 23.81 42.48
CA SER A 21 -4.88 24.58 41.62
C SER A 21 -3.54 23.88 41.38
N ILE A 22 -2.98 23.20 42.39
CA ILE A 22 -1.77 22.38 42.23
C ILE A 22 -2.06 21.21 41.28
N VAL A 23 -3.16 20.49 41.46
CA VAL A 23 -3.55 19.38 40.57
C VAL A 23 -3.77 19.88 39.14
N GLN A 24 -4.43 21.03 38.94
CA GLN A 24 -4.60 21.64 37.63
C GLN A 24 -3.26 22.02 36.99
N ALA A 25 -2.33 22.60 37.75
CA ALA A 25 -0.99 22.93 37.25
C ALA A 25 -0.21 21.68 36.85
N ILE A 26 -0.28 20.61 37.65
CA ILE A 26 0.33 19.31 37.32
C ILE A 26 -0.25 18.75 36.02
N ILE A 27 -1.58 18.79 35.84
CA ILE A 27 -2.23 18.34 34.61
C ILE A 27 -1.77 19.17 33.41
N VAL A 28 -1.72 20.50 33.54
CA VAL A 28 -1.26 21.39 32.45
C VAL A 28 0.20 21.12 32.09
N ILE A 29 1.08 20.97 33.09
CA ILE A 29 2.50 20.64 32.87
C ILE A 29 2.62 19.27 32.20
N PHE A 30 1.87 18.27 32.66
CA PHE A 30 1.85 16.94 32.06
C PHE A 30 1.39 16.97 30.60
N LEU A 31 0.31 17.70 30.31
CA LEU A 31 -0.16 17.91 28.94
C LEU A 31 0.86 18.66 28.08
N ALA A 32 1.54 19.67 28.64
CA ALA A 32 2.61 20.38 27.94
C ALA A 32 3.81 19.48 27.65
N ILE A 33 4.20 18.60 28.58
CA ILE A 33 5.28 17.62 28.36
C ILE A 33 4.89 16.62 27.26
N ILE A 34 3.65 16.11 27.29
CA ILE A 34 3.13 15.24 26.23
C ILE A 34 3.16 15.98 24.90
N LEU A 35 2.65 17.20 24.84
CA LEU A 35 2.64 18.00 23.62
C LEU A 35 4.06 18.25 23.11
N ILE A 36 5.02 18.53 24.00
CA ILE A 36 6.42 18.70 23.61
C ILE A 36 6.99 17.40 23.05
N ARG A 37 6.76 16.24 23.68
CA ARG A 37 7.26 14.96 23.14
C ARG A 37 6.63 14.59 21.81
N VAL A 38 5.34 14.89 21.63
CA VAL A 38 4.62 14.58 20.38
C VAL A 38 5.02 15.52 19.25
N VAL A 39 5.30 16.79 19.56
CA VAL A 39 5.62 17.82 18.55
C VAL A 39 7.12 17.90 18.26
N PHE A 40 7.97 17.66 19.25
CA PHE A 40 9.42 17.73 19.09
C PHE A 40 10.01 16.32 19.09
N LEU A 41 10.77 16.01 18.03
CA LEU A 41 11.59 14.80 17.84
C LEU A 41 12.64 14.69 18.96
N THR A 42 12.21 14.25 20.14
CA THR A 42 13.03 14.23 21.36
C THR A 42 13.70 12.89 21.59
N GLU A 43 13.20 11.83 20.97
CA GLU A 43 13.81 10.51 21.04
C GLU A 43 14.98 10.42 20.05
N LYS A 44 16.03 9.72 20.48
CA LYS A 44 17.19 9.44 19.65
C LYS A 44 17.28 7.96 19.42
N ARG A 45 17.60 7.58 18.19
CA ARG A 45 17.84 6.20 17.83
C ARG A 45 18.98 5.62 18.67
N VAL A 46 18.79 4.39 19.13
CA VAL A 46 19.82 3.63 19.86
C VAL A 46 20.57 2.77 18.86
N GLU A 47 21.90 2.85 18.85
CA GLU A 47 22.72 1.96 18.04
C GLU A 47 22.68 0.54 18.62
N GLU A 48 22.25 -0.41 17.81
CA GLU A 48 22.24 -1.83 18.14
C GLU A 48 23.41 -2.53 17.45
N THR A 49 24.09 -3.42 18.19
CA THR A 49 25.14 -4.26 17.66
C THR A 49 24.55 -5.60 17.26
N VAL A 50 24.41 -5.82 15.95
CA VAL A 50 23.88 -7.05 15.36
C VAL A 50 25.01 -7.80 14.65
N PRO A 51 25.05 -9.14 14.69
CA PRO A 51 25.98 -9.92 13.87
C PRO A 51 25.86 -9.58 12.38
N LEU A 52 27.02 -9.42 11.73
CA LEU A 52 27.14 -9.13 10.31
C LEU A 52 27.70 -10.37 9.61
N GLU A 53 26.81 -11.19 9.04
CA GLU A 53 27.16 -12.51 8.49
C GLU A 53 26.67 -12.70 7.04
N ASN A 54 25.64 -11.96 6.64
CA ASN A 54 25.03 -12.08 5.32
C ASN A 54 25.88 -11.38 4.25
N LYS A 55 26.27 -12.15 3.25
CA LYS A 55 27.03 -11.69 2.08
C LYS A 55 26.22 -11.75 0.78
N ASP A 56 24.95 -12.14 0.87
CA ASP A 56 24.12 -12.46 -0.28
C ASP A 56 23.41 -11.21 -0.81
N GLY A 57 22.93 -10.32 0.07
CA GLY A 57 22.22 -9.12 -0.37
C GLY A 57 21.28 -8.51 0.68
N PHE A 58 20.38 -7.64 0.24
CA PHE A 58 19.40 -6.99 1.12
C PHE A 58 18.05 -6.75 0.43
N ILE A 59 17.02 -6.58 1.25
CA ILE A 59 15.68 -6.14 0.83
C ILE A 59 15.64 -4.62 0.84
N ALA A 60 15.05 -3.99 -0.17
CA ALA A 60 14.78 -2.57 -0.23
C ALA A 60 13.28 -2.32 -0.42
N LEU A 61 12.67 -1.60 0.52
CA LEU A 61 11.26 -1.21 0.47
C LEU A 61 11.15 0.31 0.38
N SER A 62 10.21 0.80 -0.42
CA SER A 62 9.84 2.21 -0.43
C SER A 62 8.35 2.41 -0.24
N TYR A 63 7.99 3.50 0.43
CA TYR A 63 6.61 3.94 0.61
C TYR A 63 6.45 5.30 -0.06
N PHE A 64 5.53 5.38 -1.03
CA PHE A 64 5.28 6.63 -1.75
C PHE A 64 4.73 7.74 -0.83
N GLY A 65 3.90 7.34 0.14
CA GLY A 65 3.42 8.21 1.21
C GLY A 65 2.66 7.41 2.24
N VAL A 66 2.42 8.04 3.40
CA VAL A 66 1.66 7.45 4.51
C VAL A 66 0.46 8.35 4.81
N SER A 67 -0.73 7.75 4.87
CA SER A 67 -1.96 8.42 5.26
C SER A 67 -2.34 8.09 6.70
N ARG A 68 -3.20 8.93 7.30
CA ARG A 68 -3.72 8.67 8.64
C ARG A 68 -4.61 7.42 8.69
N GLY A 69 -5.50 7.28 7.71
CA GLY A 69 -6.42 6.15 7.54
C GLY A 69 -6.31 5.58 6.12
N GLU A 70 -7.30 4.78 5.74
CA GLU A 70 -7.35 4.15 4.41
C GLU A 70 -7.33 5.19 3.29
N SER A 71 -6.53 4.93 2.26
CA SER A 71 -6.37 5.82 1.11
C SER A 71 -6.12 4.99 -0.15
N PRO A 72 -6.69 5.37 -1.30
CA PRO A 72 -6.36 4.73 -2.58
C PRO A 72 -4.94 5.08 -3.07
N LYS A 73 -4.28 6.07 -2.44
CA LYS A 73 -2.97 6.63 -2.86
C LYS A 73 -1.82 6.24 -1.94
N TYR A 74 -2.06 6.13 -0.63
CA TYR A 74 -1.01 6.01 0.38
C TYR A 74 -1.31 4.86 1.35
N VAL A 75 -0.24 4.22 1.84
CA VAL A 75 -0.37 3.18 2.86
C VAL A 75 -0.85 3.83 4.16
N SER A 76 -1.87 3.26 4.80
CA SER A 76 -2.35 3.78 6.07
C SER A 76 -1.31 3.57 7.18
N LYS A 77 -1.26 4.50 8.15
CA LYS A 77 -0.35 4.41 9.30
C LYS A 77 -0.47 3.09 10.04
N GLU A 78 -1.69 2.56 10.17
CA GLU A 78 -1.94 1.27 10.81
C GLU A 78 -1.34 0.11 10.03
N ASN A 79 -1.56 0.07 8.71
CA ASN A 79 -1.00 -0.97 7.84
C ASN A 79 0.53 -0.90 7.80
N LEU A 80 1.12 0.30 7.71
CA LEU A 80 2.56 0.51 7.82
C LEU A 80 3.11 -0.06 9.14
N LYS A 81 2.45 0.21 10.26
CA LYS A 81 2.87 -0.31 11.57
C LYS A 81 2.84 -1.83 11.61
N LYS A 82 1.77 -2.46 11.11
CA LYS A 82 1.64 -3.93 11.06
C LYS A 82 2.74 -4.56 10.19
N GLN A 83 2.95 -4.02 8.99
CA GLN A 83 3.98 -4.46 8.06
C GLN A 83 5.38 -4.41 8.68
N LEU A 84 5.78 -3.28 9.25
CA LEU A 84 7.11 -3.10 9.81
C LEU A 84 7.33 -3.86 11.12
N ALA A 85 6.30 -3.94 11.98
CA ALA A 85 6.38 -4.72 13.22
C ALA A 85 6.53 -6.22 12.95
N LEU A 86 5.84 -6.75 11.93
CA LEU A 86 6.01 -8.14 11.54
C LEU A 86 7.45 -8.40 11.03
N LEU A 87 8.01 -7.50 10.22
CA LEU A 87 9.41 -7.61 9.79
C LEU A 87 10.36 -7.57 10.99
N GLU A 88 10.16 -6.64 11.93
CA GLU A 88 11.01 -6.50 13.13
C GLU A 88 10.99 -7.77 13.98
N SER A 89 9.79 -8.29 14.28
CA SER A 89 9.63 -9.50 15.09
C SER A 89 10.29 -10.75 14.48
N GLN A 90 10.51 -10.75 13.16
CA GLN A 90 11.17 -11.81 12.42
C GLN A 90 12.69 -11.60 12.28
N GLY A 91 13.24 -10.54 12.88
CA GLY A 91 14.66 -10.22 12.90
C GLY A 91 15.14 -9.41 11.70
N TYR A 92 14.26 -8.77 10.93
CA TYR A 92 14.70 -7.79 9.92
C TYR A 92 15.35 -6.59 10.61
N GLN A 93 16.46 -6.14 10.03
CA GLN A 93 17.30 -5.09 10.59
C GLN A 93 17.53 -4.02 9.55
N THR A 94 17.17 -2.78 9.90
CA THR A 94 17.35 -1.67 8.97
C THR A 94 18.83 -1.33 8.79
N ILE A 95 19.29 -1.26 7.55
CA ILE A 95 20.67 -0.91 7.19
C ILE A 95 20.77 0.55 6.75
N THR A 96 21.94 1.14 6.96
CA THR A 96 22.21 2.52 6.53
C THR A 96 22.64 2.59 5.07
N GLN A 97 22.58 3.78 4.48
CA GLN A 97 23.18 4.06 3.18
C GLN A 97 24.69 3.73 3.17
N GLN A 98 25.39 3.92 4.30
CA GLN A 98 26.81 3.58 4.41
C GLN A 98 27.05 2.07 4.43
N ASP A 99 26.16 1.30 5.05
CA ASP A 99 26.26 -0.17 5.03
C ASP A 99 26.10 -0.73 3.63
N ILE A 100 25.19 -0.16 2.81
CA ILE A 100 25.06 -0.52 1.39
C ILE A 100 26.37 -0.23 0.64
N LEU A 101 26.96 0.96 0.82
CA LEU A 101 28.23 1.31 0.19
C LEU A 101 29.35 0.36 0.62
N ASP A 102 29.46 0.08 1.93
CA ASP A 102 30.48 -0.80 2.47
C ASP A 102 30.29 -2.26 2.00
N PHE A 103 29.04 -2.71 1.83
CA PHE A 103 28.73 -4.03 1.30
C PHE A 103 29.27 -4.20 -0.11
N TYR A 104 28.93 -3.29 -1.03
CA TYR A 104 29.38 -3.40 -2.44
C TYR A 104 30.84 -3.02 -2.68
N GLN A 105 31.42 -2.13 -1.86
CA GLN A 105 32.76 -1.57 -2.13
C GLN A 105 33.87 -2.15 -1.26
N LYS A 106 33.52 -2.73 -0.11
CA LYS A 106 34.50 -3.25 0.87
C LYS A 106 34.21 -4.69 1.27
N ASP A 107 33.24 -5.35 0.63
CA ASP A 107 32.79 -6.70 0.94
C ASP A 107 32.40 -6.87 2.43
N LYS A 108 31.91 -5.79 3.07
CA LYS A 108 31.48 -5.80 4.47
C LYS A 108 30.12 -6.53 4.55
N PRO A 109 30.01 -7.63 5.31
CA PRO A 109 28.74 -8.32 5.45
C PRO A 109 27.66 -7.43 6.08
N LEU A 110 26.41 -7.76 5.78
CA LEU A 110 25.20 -7.15 6.32
C LEU A 110 24.58 -8.03 7.43
N PRO A 111 23.61 -7.51 8.20
CA PRO A 111 22.75 -8.36 9.03
C PRO A 111 22.04 -9.42 8.19
N GLU A 112 21.73 -10.57 8.79
CA GLU A 112 21.11 -11.71 8.10
C GLU A 112 19.84 -11.32 7.31
N LYS A 113 18.95 -10.55 7.94
CA LYS A 113 17.74 -10.00 7.31
C LYS A 113 17.86 -8.49 7.11
N ALA A 114 18.83 -8.10 6.30
CA ALA A 114 19.09 -6.69 5.99
C ALA A 114 17.94 -6.03 5.21
N LEU A 115 17.48 -4.87 5.70
CA LEU A 115 16.37 -4.10 5.15
C LEU A 115 16.79 -2.64 4.92
N PHE A 116 16.78 -2.17 3.68
CA PHE A 116 16.80 -0.75 3.36
C PHE A 116 15.36 -0.23 3.31
N LEU A 117 15.00 0.63 4.25
CA LEU A 117 13.66 1.23 4.32
C LEU A 117 13.70 2.68 3.81
N SER A 118 12.72 3.05 3.01
CA SER A 118 12.65 4.41 2.46
C SER A 118 11.25 4.95 2.26
N PHE A 119 11.17 6.28 2.19
CA PHE A 119 9.95 7.04 1.92
C PHE A 119 10.24 8.05 0.80
N GLU A 120 9.31 8.24 -0.13
CA GLU A 120 9.49 9.09 -1.31
C GLU A 120 8.82 10.47 -1.16
N ASP A 121 9.11 11.38 -2.09
CA ASP A 121 8.53 12.73 -2.26
C ASP A 121 8.80 13.75 -1.16
N GLY A 122 9.30 13.36 0.01
CA GLY A 122 9.65 14.27 1.10
C GLY A 122 8.43 14.88 1.78
N ARG A 123 7.34 14.12 1.86
CA ARG A 123 6.06 14.61 2.40
C ARG A 123 6.09 14.76 3.92
N THR A 124 5.53 15.87 4.40
CA THR A 124 5.42 16.17 5.84
C THR A 124 4.47 15.21 6.57
N ASP A 125 3.38 14.79 5.93
CA ASP A 125 2.45 13.82 6.54
C ASP A 125 3.10 12.46 6.77
N SER A 126 3.89 12.02 5.78
CA SER A 126 4.55 10.73 5.79
C SER A 126 5.60 10.65 6.88
N SER A 127 6.38 11.71 7.08
CA SER A 127 7.31 11.79 8.22
C SER A 127 6.57 11.77 9.56
N ILE A 128 5.49 12.54 9.73
CA ILE A 128 4.72 12.59 10.98
C ILE A 128 4.15 11.20 11.34
N PHE A 129 3.59 10.49 10.36
CA PHE A 129 2.96 9.20 10.62
C PHE A 129 3.96 8.06 10.78
N ALA A 130 5.09 8.11 10.07
CA ALA A 130 6.15 7.11 10.17
C ALA A 130 7.05 7.29 11.40
N GLN A 131 7.29 8.53 11.87
CA GLN A 131 8.24 8.84 12.94
C GLN A 131 8.06 7.95 14.18
N ASN A 132 6.86 7.96 14.76
CA ASN A 132 6.59 7.20 15.98
C ASN A 132 6.74 5.68 15.77
N ILE A 133 6.53 5.20 14.53
CA ILE A 133 6.73 3.78 14.19
C ILE A 133 8.23 3.48 14.14
N MET A 134 9.04 4.37 13.58
CA MET A 134 10.50 4.23 13.57
C MET A 134 11.08 4.24 14.99
N GLU A 135 10.55 5.10 15.86
CA GLU A 135 10.91 5.16 17.28
C GLU A 135 10.53 3.87 18.02
N ASP A 136 9.27 3.43 17.89
CA ASP A 136 8.76 2.19 18.51
C ASP A 136 9.60 0.95 18.14
N LEU A 137 10.04 0.87 16.87
CA LEU A 137 10.76 -0.29 16.30
C LEU A 137 12.29 -0.11 16.26
N ASN A 138 12.82 1.04 16.69
CA ASN A 138 14.22 1.44 16.54
C ASN A 138 14.77 1.36 15.08
N TYR A 139 13.87 1.45 14.09
CA TYR A 139 14.17 1.35 12.67
C TYR A 139 14.76 2.64 12.10
N LYS A 140 15.71 2.52 11.18
CA LYS A 140 16.24 3.64 10.38
C LYS A 140 15.66 3.61 8.98
N ALA A 141 15.36 4.78 8.42
CA ALA A 141 14.87 4.93 7.06
C ALA A 141 15.58 6.05 6.29
N THR A 142 15.46 6.05 4.96
CA THR A 142 15.84 7.18 4.10
C THR A 142 14.60 7.94 3.65
N ILE A 143 14.58 9.27 3.78
CA ILE A 143 13.57 10.13 3.16
C ILE A 143 14.13 10.73 1.87
N PHE A 144 13.53 10.41 0.74
CA PHE A 144 13.88 11.00 -0.56
C PHE A 144 13.09 12.30 -0.79
N THR A 145 13.76 13.37 -1.23
CA THR A 145 13.14 14.69 -1.42
C THR A 145 13.37 15.26 -2.83
N TYR A 146 12.49 16.15 -3.28
CA TYR A 146 12.78 17.02 -4.43
C TYR A 146 13.37 18.36 -3.96
N ALA A 147 14.52 18.74 -4.52
CA ALA A 147 15.22 19.96 -4.11
C ALA A 147 14.35 21.22 -4.34
N ASN A 148 13.58 21.29 -5.42
CA ASN A 148 12.73 22.46 -5.71
C ASN A 148 11.59 22.68 -4.71
N LYS A 149 11.33 21.75 -3.78
CA LYS A 149 10.31 21.89 -2.73
C LYS A 149 10.85 22.57 -1.47
N MET A 150 12.17 22.62 -1.28
CA MET A 150 12.83 23.12 -0.07
C MET A 150 12.59 24.60 0.18
N ASP A 151 12.63 25.43 -0.88
CA ASP A 151 12.41 26.88 -0.81
C ASP A 151 10.96 27.30 -1.13
N THR A 152 10.01 26.37 -1.03
CA THR A 152 8.59 26.68 -1.27
C THR A 152 7.85 26.97 0.03
N ARG A 153 6.78 27.77 -0.05
CA ARG A 153 5.81 27.95 1.06
C ARG A 153 4.82 26.79 1.20
N ASP A 154 4.99 25.71 0.44
CA ASP A 154 4.10 24.55 0.46
C ASP A 154 4.44 23.67 1.66
N ASN A 155 3.57 23.65 2.67
CA ASN A 155 3.79 22.90 3.92
C ASN A 155 3.57 21.38 3.76
N LYS A 156 3.13 20.91 2.59
CA LYS A 156 3.01 19.47 2.29
C LYS A 156 4.36 18.76 2.22
N PHE A 157 5.44 19.51 2.02
CA PHE A 157 6.80 18.99 1.89
C PHE A 157 7.70 19.51 3.00
N LEU A 158 8.58 18.63 3.47
CA LEU A 158 9.57 18.90 4.49
C LEU A 158 10.49 20.07 4.10
N LYS A 159 10.86 20.89 5.09
CA LYS A 159 11.81 21.99 4.91
C LYS A 159 13.20 21.60 5.38
N PRO A 160 14.26 22.30 4.94
CA PRO A 160 15.64 22.00 5.35
C PRO A 160 15.82 21.85 6.86
N LYS A 161 15.18 22.72 7.65
CA LYS A 161 15.21 22.64 9.12
C LYS A 161 14.60 21.34 9.65
N ASP A 162 13.51 20.87 9.06
CA ASP A 162 12.85 19.64 9.47
C ASP A 162 13.74 18.43 9.12
N LEU A 163 14.32 18.42 7.91
CA LEU A 163 15.22 17.36 7.45
C LEU A 163 16.46 17.24 8.33
N LEU A 164 17.10 18.35 8.69
CA LEU A 164 18.26 18.36 9.59
C LEU A 164 17.90 17.90 11.01
N LEU A 165 16.69 18.21 11.50
CA LEU A 165 16.20 17.70 12.78
C LEU A 165 15.93 16.20 12.73
N MET A 166 15.31 15.72 11.64
CA MET A 166 15.07 14.30 11.39
C MET A 166 16.38 13.51 11.31
N GLU A 167 17.37 13.99 10.56
CA GLU A 167 18.69 13.36 10.47
C GLU A 167 19.38 13.30 11.84
N LYS A 168 19.33 14.39 12.60
CA LYS A 168 19.89 14.48 13.95
C LYS A 168 19.24 13.52 14.96
N SER A 169 18.00 13.09 14.73
CA SER A 169 17.33 12.08 15.56
C SER A 169 18.00 10.70 15.45
N GLY A 170 18.71 10.45 14.35
CA GLY A 170 19.34 9.15 14.04
C GLY A 170 18.40 8.16 13.36
N TYR A 171 17.10 8.44 13.25
CA TYR A 171 16.12 7.58 12.57
C TYR A 171 16.07 7.79 11.05
N TRP A 172 16.60 8.90 10.55
CA TRP A 172 16.49 9.27 9.14
C TRP A 172 17.84 9.53 8.50
N GLU A 173 17.97 9.11 7.24
CA GLU A 173 19.00 9.56 6.31
C GLU A 173 18.34 10.31 5.16
N LEU A 174 19.08 11.24 4.56
CA LEU A 174 18.56 12.06 3.46
C LEU A 174 18.87 11.39 2.12
N GLY A 175 17.92 11.43 1.20
CA GLY A 175 18.04 10.97 -0.17
C GLY A 175 17.43 11.98 -1.14
N SER A 176 17.72 11.84 -2.44
CA SER A 176 17.18 12.72 -3.47
C SER A 176 16.24 11.98 -4.43
N ASN A 177 15.06 12.55 -4.70
CA ASN A 177 14.26 12.23 -5.89
C ASN A 177 14.62 13.13 -7.09
N GLY A 178 15.57 14.06 -6.92
CA GLY A 178 16.07 14.96 -7.96
C GLY A 178 15.65 16.41 -7.74
N TYR A 179 15.63 17.20 -8.81
CA TYR A 179 15.26 18.61 -8.71
C TYR A 179 13.76 18.81 -8.59
N ARG A 180 12.98 18.23 -9.52
CA ARG A 180 11.55 18.54 -9.71
C ARG A 180 10.75 17.33 -10.20
N LEU A 181 9.43 17.42 -10.01
CA LEU A 181 8.45 16.60 -10.72
C LEU A 181 7.76 17.44 -11.81
N THR A 182 8.21 17.25 -13.05
CA THR A 182 7.69 17.97 -14.24
C THR A 182 7.49 16.97 -15.36
N TYR A 183 6.38 17.13 -16.08
CA TYR A 183 6.01 16.31 -17.21
C TYR A 183 6.38 17.00 -18.52
N ILE A 184 6.88 16.22 -19.48
CA ILE A 184 7.20 16.65 -20.85
C ILE A 184 6.46 15.78 -21.85
N ASN A 185 6.39 16.26 -23.10
CA ASN A 185 5.79 15.54 -24.22
C ASN A 185 4.35 15.11 -23.96
N ILE A 186 3.60 15.97 -23.26
CA ILE A 186 2.27 15.62 -22.75
C ILE A 186 1.26 15.64 -23.89
N PHE A 187 0.37 14.64 -23.96
CA PHE A 187 -0.77 14.61 -24.88
C PHE A 187 -2.05 14.27 -24.13
N ASN A 188 -3.16 14.86 -24.56
CA ASN A 188 -4.50 14.51 -24.05
C ASN A 188 -5.14 13.37 -24.87
N ASN A 189 -6.34 12.96 -24.45
CA ASN A 189 -7.13 11.92 -25.12
C ASN A 189 -7.61 12.25 -26.55
N LYS A 190 -7.37 13.46 -27.05
CA LYS A 190 -7.63 13.87 -28.45
C LYS A 190 -6.36 13.92 -29.29
N GLY A 191 -5.22 13.45 -28.74
CA GLY A 191 -3.92 13.52 -29.40
C GLY A 191 -3.37 14.94 -29.52
N GLN A 192 -3.88 15.89 -28.73
CA GLN A 192 -3.39 17.27 -28.70
C GLN A 192 -2.22 17.37 -27.74
N SER A 193 -1.13 17.99 -28.18
CA SER A 193 0.02 18.24 -27.32
C SER A 193 -0.29 19.34 -26.31
N LEU A 194 0.02 19.07 -25.04
CA LEU A 194 -0.03 20.02 -23.92
C LEU A 194 1.36 20.55 -23.54
N GLY A 195 2.41 20.07 -24.21
CA GLY A 195 3.78 20.54 -24.01
C GLY A 195 4.41 20.05 -22.70
N VAL A 196 4.88 21.00 -21.88
CA VAL A 196 5.58 20.77 -20.62
C VAL A 196 4.78 21.42 -19.49
N ILE A 197 4.47 20.64 -18.45
CA ILE A 197 3.64 21.10 -17.32
C ILE A 197 4.26 20.57 -16.02
N ASP A 198 4.45 21.45 -15.04
CA ASP A 198 4.84 21.05 -13.68
C ASP A 198 3.68 20.33 -12.97
N GLU A 199 3.97 19.35 -12.12
CA GLU A 199 2.95 18.55 -11.40
C GLU A 199 1.86 19.42 -10.74
N ASN A 200 2.27 20.48 -10.05
CA ASN A 200 1.34 21.36 -9.32
C ASN A 200 0.38 22.14 -10.24
N ASN A 201 0.69 22.23 -11.52
CA ASN A 201 -0.09 22.94 -12.53
C ASN A 201 -0.90 22.00 -13.43
N VAL A 202 -0.83 20.68 -13.21
CA VAL A 202 -1.67 19.72 -13.91
C VAL A 202 -3.12 19.94 -13.46
N PRO A 203 -4.03 20.38 -14.34
CA PRO A 203 -5.40 20.72 -13.92
C PRO A 203 -6.16 19.49 -13.42
N ASN A 204 -5.96 18.37 -14.11
CA ASN A 204 -6.66 17.11 -13.93
C ASN A 204 -5.84 15.99 -14.61
N LYS A 205 -5.49 14.93 -13.89
CA LYS A 205 -4.61 13.87 -14.42
C LYS A 205 -5.33 12.94 -15.40
N THR A 206 -6.66 12.80 -15.34
CA THR A 206 -7.40 12.03 -16.36
C THR A 206 -7.43 12.71 -17.73
N THR A 207 -7.18 14.03 -17.80
CA THR A 207 -7.03 14.72 -19.09
C THR A 207 -5.70 14.45 -19.79
N ILE A 208 -4.71 13.91 -19.08
CA ILE A 208 -3.41 13.55 -19.63
C ILE A 208 -3.43 12.08 -20.01
N GLU A 209 -3.03 11.77 -21.24
CA GLU A 209 -3.03 10.42 -21.79
C GLU A 209 -1.62 9.85 -21.95
N TYR A 210 -0.71 10.67 -22.43
CA TYR A 210 0.69 10.33 -22.64
C TYR A 210 1.56 11.41 -22.01
N TYR A 211 2.62 11.01 -21.33
CA TYR A 211 3.63 11.94 -20.83
C TYR A 211 4.95 11.20 -20.57
N ASN A 212 6.04 11.95 -20.52
CA ASN A 212 7.33 11.53 -19.95
C ASN A 212 7.71 12.46 -18.80
N HIS A 213 8.69 12.07 -17.98
CA HIS A 213 9.29 12.99 -17.03
C HIS A 213 10.42 13.80 -17.63
N TYR A 214 10.68 14.96 -17.02
CA TYR A 214 11.63 15.96 -17.48
C TYR A 214 13.00 15.39 -17.86
N LEU A 215 13.51 14.41 -17.11
CA LEU A 215 14.82 13.79 -17.36
C LEU A 215 14.77 12.57 -18.30
N MET A 216 13.58 12.11 -18.70
CA MET A 216 13.41 10.78 -19.32
C MET A 216 13.47 10.77 -20.84
N ASP A 217 13.36 11.92 -21.51
CA ASP A 217 13.32 12.00 -22.98
C ASP A 217 13.80 13.37 -23.49
N PHE A 218 13.96 13.48 -24.81
CA PHE A 218 14.01 14.76 -25.51
C PHE A 218 12.71 15.53 -25.33
N ILE A 219 12.76 16.86 -25.30
CA ILE A 219 11.55 17.68 -25.52
C ILE A 219 11.14 17.54 -26.99
N ARG A 220 9.89 17.14 -27.23
CA ARG A 220 9.33 16.87 -28.55
C ARG A 220 8.17 17.82 -28.87
N ASN A 221 7.95 18.08 -30.15
CA ASN A 221 6.81 18.85 -30.63
C ASN A 221 5.54 17.98 -30.73
N GLN A 222 4.45 18.58 -31.22
CA GLN A 222 3.15 17.90 -31.39
C GLN A 222 3.18 16.67 -32.32
N TYR A 223 4.25 16.48 -33.10
CA TYR A 223 4.43 15.33 -33.99
C TYR A 223 5.44 14.30 -33.44
N MET A 224 5.80 14.39 -32.15
CA MET A 224 6.83 13.56 -31.49
C MET A 224 8.24 13.68 -32.09
N ILE A 225 8.50 14.73 -32.86
CA ILE A 225 9.82 15.06 -33.38
C ILE A 225 10.57 15.88 -32.32
N PRO A 226 11.83 15.56 -31.98
CA PRO A 226 12.63 16.36 -31.04
C PRO A 226 12.66 17.84 -31.44
N SER A 227 12.29 18.70 -30.49
CA SER A 227 12.33 20.17 -30.61
C SER A 227 13.66 20.74 -30.13
N GLU A 228 14.48 19.94 -29.44
CA GLU A 228 15.81 20.31 -28.98
C GLU A 228 16.87 19.46 -29.68
N THR A 229 18.03 20.06 -29.91
CA THR A 229 19.22 19.35 -30.37
C THR A 229 19.80 18.50 -29.24
N ARG A 230 20.68 17.56 -29.58
CA ARG A 230 21.46 16.78 -28.60
C ARG A 230 22.16 17.67 -27.57
N GLN A 231 22.80 18.76 -28.02
CA GLN A 231 23.55 19.65 -27.12
C GLN A 231 22.61 20.42 -26.17
N GLU A 232 21.42 20.79 -26.63
CA GLU A 232 20.41 21.45 -25.81
C GLU A 232 19.82 20.48 -24.78
N MET A 233 19.54 19.23 -25.17
CA MET A 233 19.11 18.16 -24.27
C MET A 233 20.15 17.89 -23.18
N GLU A 234 21.41 17.69 -23.56
CA GLU A 234 22.51 17.47 -22.61
C GLU A 234 22.65 18.65 -21.62
N LYS A 235 22.58 19.90 -22.13
CA LYS A 235 22.61 21.11 -21.28
C LYS A 235 21.41 21.20 -20.35
N ARG A 236 20.21 20.82 -20.81
CA ARG A 236 18.97 20.86 -20.01
C ARG A 236 19.04 19.87 -18.85
N ILE A 237 19.44 18.62 -19.12
CA ILE A 237 19.61 17.59 -18.09
C ILE A 237 20.68 18.01 -17.09
N GLN A 238 21.87 18.42 -17.57
CA GLN A 238 22.95 18.90 -16.70
C GLN A 238 22.51 20.09 -15.84
N LYS A 239 21.76 21.03 -16.41
CA LYS A 239 21.22 22.18 -15.67
C LYS A 239 20.28 21.74 -14.55
N ASP A 240 19.43 20.75 -14.79
CA ASP A 240 18.50 20.25 -13.78
C ASP A 240 19.24 19.63 -12.58
N TYR A 241 20.23 18.78 -12.85
CA TYR A 241 21.12 18.23 -11.82
C TYR A 241 21.92 19.30 -11.10
N LYS A 242 22.37 20.34 -11.80
CA LYS A 242 23.07 21.47 -11.18
C LYS A 242 22.17 22.27 -10.25
N LEU A 243 20.94 22.59 -10.66
CA LEU A 243 19.98 23.30 -9.79
C LEU A 243 19.67 22.51 -8.53
N MET A 244 19.57 21.18 -8.65
CA MET A 244 19.41 20.28 -7.51
C MET A 244 20.63 20.31 -6.58
N GLN A 245 21.83 20.17 -7.14
CA GLN A 245 23.08 20.24 -6.38
C GLN A 245 23.21 21.56 -5.63
N ASP A 246 23.01 22.69 -6.32
CA ASP A 246 23.16 24.03 -5.74
C ASP A 246 22.24 24.21 -4.52
N ILE A 247 20.97 23.77 -4.59
CA ILE A 247 20.03 23.85 -3.46
C ILE A 247 20.45 22.95 -2.30
N TYR A 248 20.84 21.69 -2.57
CA TYR A 248 21.25 20.80 -1.49
C TYR A 248 22.54 21.27 -0.80
N GLU A 249 23.52 21.76 -1.56
CA GLU A 249 24.74 22.34 -1.00
C GLU A 249 24.46 23.61 -0.19
N GLU A 250 23.53 24.46 -0.63
CA GLU A 250 23.13 25.67 0.09
C GLU A 250 22.36 25.35 1.39
N GLU A 251 21.36 24.46 1.32
CA GLU A 251 20.41 24.22 2.40
C GLU A 251 20.86 23.13 3.39
N LEU A 252 21.58 22.11 2.90
CA LEU A 252 22.00 20.94 3.68
C LEU A 252 23.52 20.83 3.83
N GLY A 253 24.30 21.56 3.03
CA GLY A 253 25.76 21.53 3.05
C GLY A 253 26.40 20.44 2.18
N GLU A 254 25.62 19.45 1.72
CA GLU A 254 26.08 18.41 0.79
C GLU A 254 24.92 17.82 -0.03
N VAL A 255 25.24 17.18 -1.15
CA VAL A 255 24.28 16.39 -1.92
C VAL A 255 24.04 15.04 -1.23
N PRO A 256 22.77 14.63 -1.01
CA PRO A 256 22.45 13.31 -0.47
C PRO A 256 23.13 12.18 -1.26
N LYS A 257 23.60 11.12 -0.58
CA LYS A 257 24.36 10.03 -1.23
C LYS A 257 23.49 9.15 -2.13
N ALA A 258 22.24 8.96 -1.75
CA ALA A 258 21.27 8.09 -2.43
C ALA A 258 20.38 8.89 -3.40
N TYR A 259 20.17 8.34 -4.59
CA TYR A 259 19.24 8.87 -5.58
C TYR A 259 18.16 7.84 -5.93
N ALA A 260 16.89 8.25 -5.98
CA ALA A 260 15.79 7.45 -6.49
C ALA A 260 15.10 8.23 -7.62
N ILE A 261 15.34 7.80 -8.87
CA ILE A 261 14.88 8.54 -10.04
C ILE A 261 13.40 8.29 -10.35
N MET A 262 12.74 9.35 -10.81
CA MET A 262 11.40 9.29 -11.36
C MET A 262 11.44 9.69 -12.85
N HIS A 263 11.01 8.85 -13.80
CA HIS A 263 10.40 7.54 -13.61
C HIS A 263 11.43 6.43 -13.46
N SER A 264 11.18 5.55 -12.51
CA SER A 264 11.94 4.33 -12.32
C SER A 264 11.76 3.37 -13.50
N ASN A 265 12.69 2.43 -13.66
CA ASN A 265 12.75 1.38 -14.69
C ASN A 265 13.06 1.85 -16.13
N SER A 266 13.14 3.16 -16.39
CA SER A 266 13.46 3.68 -17.74
C SER A 266 14.96 3.65 -18.06
N LEU A 267 15.80 4.11 -17.12
CA LEU A 267 17.24 4.17 -17.30
C LEU A 267 17.80 2.72 -17.40
N TYR A 268 18.73 2.48 -18.33
CA TYR A 268 19.33 1.16 -18.62
C TYR A 268 18.37 0.12 -19.21
N ASN A 269 17.19 0.53 -19.66
CA ASN A 269 16.18 -0.36 -20.22
C ASN A 269 15.63 0.17 -21.53
N ASN A 270 14.71 1.14 -21.48
CA ASN A 270 13.97 1.63 -22.65
C ASN A 270 14.14 3.13 -22.94
N MET A 271 15.05 3.80 -22.22
CA MET A 271 15.38 5.21 -22.45
C MET A 271 16.21 5.41 -23.75
N ASP A 272 16.04 6.56 -24.41
CA ASP A 272 16.92 6.95 -25.52
C ASP A 272 18.39 6.99 -25.08
N SER A 273 19.28 6.34 -25.82
CA SER A 273 20.69 6.19 -25.43
C SER A 273 21.44 7.52 -25.20
N LEU A 274 21.04 8.61 -25.87
CA LEU A 274 21.66 9.92 -25.67
C LEU A 274 21.22 10.52 -24.34
N VAL A 275 19.93 10.43 -24.03
CA VAL A 275 19.33 10.87 -22.77
C VAL A 275 19.87 10.05 -21.61
N GLU A 276 19.96 8.73 -21.78
CA GLU A 276 20.54 7.81 -20.81
C GLU A 276 22.00 8.17 -20.49
N ARG A 277 22.83 8.43 -21.51
CA ARG A 277 24.23 8.83 -21.28
C ARG A 277 24.35 10.13 -20.51
N ALA A 278 23.48 11.11 -20.79
CA ALA A 278 23.46 12.38 -20.06
C ALA A 278 23.09 12.17 -18.58
N ASN A 279 22.01 11.45 -18.30
CA ASN A 279 21.60 11.13 -16.93
C ASN A 279 22.66 10.30 -16.20
N ASN A 280 23.13 9.21 -16.79
CA ASN A 280 24.10 8.30 -16.18
C ASN A 280 25.41 9.02 -15.82
N LYS A 281 25.84 9.99 -16.64
CA LYS A 281 27.00 10.84 -16.33
C LYS A 281 26.75 11.67 -15.06
N GLU A 282 25.64 12.40 -15.01
CA GLU A 282 25.32 13.28 -13.88
C GLU A 282 25.03 12.50 -12.59
N ILE A 283 24.39 11.34 -12.71
CA ILE A 283 24.09 10.46 -11.57
C ILE A 283 25.39 9.96 -10.92
N LYS A 284 26.33 9.44 -11.71
CA LYS A 284 27.61 8.93 -11.19
C LYS A 284 28.54 10.03 -10.68
N ASP A 285 28.40 11.25 -11.19
CA ASP A 285 29.14 12.42 -10.74
C ASP A 285 28.69 12.89 -9.34
N LYS A 286 27.37 12.88 -9.09
CA LYS A 286 26.78 13.51 -7.89
C LYS A 286 26.40 12.54 -6.78
N PHE A 287 26.05 11.30 -7.13
CA PHE A 287 25.53 10.32 -6.18
C PHE A 287 26.48 9.14 -5.99
N LYS A 288 26.37 8.49 -4.83
CA LYS A 288 27.16 7.30 -4.49
C LYS A 288 26.42 6.01 -4.82
N MET A 289 25.09 6.06 -4.89
CA MET A 289 24.25 4.94 -5.29
C MET A 289 22.93 5.42 -5.88
N HIS A 290 22.28 4.56 -6.66
CA HIS A 290 21.06 4.91 -7.37
C HIS A 290 20.06 3.74 -7.42
N PHE A 291 18.86 4.01 -6.92
CA PHE A 291 17.69 3.14 -6.99
C PHE A 291 16.88 3.50 -8.24
N ASN A 292 17.05 2.68 -9.28
CA ASN A 292 16.37 2.86 -10.55
C ASN A 292 15.17 1.92 -10.71
N LEU A 293 15.21 0.72 -10.12
CA LEU A 293 14.18 -0.30 -10.31
C LEU A 293 13.14 -0.24 -9.18
N GLU A 294 11.87 -0.50 -9.49
CA GLU A 294 10.73 -0.29 -8.56
C GLU A 294 9.92 -1.57 -8.23
N LEU A 295 10.26 -2.72 -8.81
CA LEU A 295 9.44 -3.93 -8.76
C LEU A 295 10.04 -5.08 -7.94
N GLY A 296 11.37 -5.13 -7.87
CA GLY A 296 12.08 -6.14 -7.09
C GLY A 296 12.37 -5.60 -5.69
N ALA A 297 12.10 -6.40 -4.67
CA ALA A 297 12.53 -6.04 -3.31
C ALA A 297 14.01 -6.37 -3.07
N TYR A 298 14.58 -7.36 -3.77
CA TYR A 298 15.89 -7.92 -3.44
C TYR A 298 17.02 -7.33 -4.30
N ASN A 299 18.14 -7.03 -3.66
CA ASN A 299 19.40 -6.66 -4.30
C ASN A 299 20.47 -7.65 -3.84
N ASP A 300 20.99 -8.47 -4.77
CA ASP A 300 22.06 -9.43 -4.49
C ASP A 300 23.45 -8.77 -4.47
N ALA A 301 24.47 -9.54 -4.10
CA ALA A 301 25.86 -9.09 -4.02
C ALA A 301 26.46 -8.62 -5.36
N ASP A 302 25.91 -9.08 -6.49
CA ASP A 302 26.38 -8.75 -7.83
C ASP A 302 25.62 -7.57 -8.46
N ALA A 303 24.60 -7.05 -7.76
CA ALA A 303 23.80 -5.94 -8.24
C ALA A 303 24.64 -4.68 -8.46
N ASN A 304 24.30 -3.92 -9.50
CA ASN A 304 24.97 -2.67 -9.81
C ASN A 304 24.51 -1.58 -8.84
N LEU A 305 25.44 -1.01 -8.06
CA LEU A 305 25.21 0.09 -7.11
C LEU A 305 24.47 1.31 -7.71
N TYR A 306 24.52 1.49 -9.03
CA TYR A 306 23.83 2.56 -9.76
C TYR A 306 22.53 2.12 -10.46
N ASN A 307 22.09 0.88 -10.26
CA ASN A 307 20.86 0.31 -10.81
C ASN A 307 20.16 -0.60 -9.78
N LEU A 308 20.12 -0.15 -8.52
CA LEU A 308 19.50 -0.89 -7.44
C LEU A 308 17.98 -0.92 -7.58
N SER A 309 17.37 -1.96 -7.01
CA SER A 309 15.93 -2.14 -6.92
C SER A 309 15.40 -1.72 -5.56
N ARG A 310 14.18 -1.21 -5.54
CA ARG A 310 13.34 -1.02 -4.36
C ARG A 310 11.94 -1.48 -4.71
N LEU A 311 11.24 -2.14 -3.79
CA LEU A 311 9.83 -2.45 -3.97
C LEU A 311 9.00 -1.30 -3.41
N GLN A 312 8.32 -0.55 -4.28
CA GLN A 312 7.34 0.43 -3.82
C GLN A 312 6.07 -0.29 -3.34
N VAL A 313 5.74 -0.13 -2.06
CA VAL A 313 4.62 -0.82 -1.41
C VAL A 313 3.31 -0.17 -1.82
N SER A 314 2.40 -0.96 -2.41
CA SER A 314 1.10 -0.47 -2.85
C SER A 314 0.17 -0.19 -1.65
N PRO A 315 -0.70 0.83 -1.73
CA PRO A 315 -1.55 1.25 -0.61
C PRO A 315 -2.59 0.20 -0.18
N TYR A 316 -3.01 -0.67 -1.11
CA TYR A 316 -4.03 -1.70 -0.91
C TYR A 316 -3.45 -3.08 -0.54
N TRP A 317 -2.13 -3.22 -0.43
CA TRP A 317 -1.50 -4.48 -0.03
C TRP A 317 -1.71 -4.74 1.46
N SER A 318 -2.20 -5.93 1.80
CA SER A 318 -2.22 -6.41 3.19
C SER A 318 -0.80 -6.65 3.72
N THR A 319 -0.66 -6.85 5.03
CA THR A 319 0.60 -7.27 5.65
C THR A 319 1.16 -8.52 4.97
N ASN A 320 0.31 -9.53 4.78
CA ASN A 320 0.69 -10.80 4.18
C ASN A 320 1.03 -10.68 2.69
N HIS A 321 0.43 -9.73 1.97
CA HIS A 321 0.80 -9.41 0.60
C HIS A 321 2.24 -8.93 0.52
N LEU A 322 2.65 -7.98 1.37
CA LEU A 322 4.04 -7.51 1.40
C LEU A 322 5.00 -8.66 1.73
N MET A 323 4.66 -9.51 2.71
CA MET A 323 5.47 -10.68 3.05
C MET A 323 5.59 -11.64 1.85
N MET A 324 4.50 -11.83 1.10
CA MET A 324 4.46 -12.65 -0.10
C MET A 324 5.38 -12.09 -1.19
N LYS A 325 5.40 -10.77 -1.39
CA LYS A 325 6.31 -10.08 -2.31
C LYS A 325 7.77 -10.23 -1.92
N ILE A 326 8.10 -10.06 -0.64
CA ILE A 326 9.48 -10.23 -0.14
C ILE A 326 9.95 -11.68 -0.35
N ARG A 327 9.09 -12.65 -0.04
CA ARG A 327 9.35 -14.08 -0.26
C ARG A 327 9.54 -14.42 -1.73
N GLN A 328 8.70 -13.85 -2.62
CA GLN A 328 8.82 -14.02 -4.08
C GLN A 328 10.15 -13.45 -4.60
N ALA A 329 10.56 -12.27 -4.12
CA ALA A 329 11.75 -11.57 -4.60
C ALA A 329 13.08 -12.16 -4.12
N SER A 330 13.16 -12.61 -2.87
CA SER A 330 14.44 -12.98 -2.23
C SER A 330 14.57 -14.46 -1.89
N LYS A 331 13.50 -15.24 -2.00
CA LYS A 331 13.39 -16.61 -1.46
C LYS A 331 13.72 -16.73 0.04
N GLN A 332 13.88 -15.62 0.76
CA GLN A 332 14.04 -15.61 2.21
C GLN A 332 12.80 -16.22 2.87
N ASN A 333 13.00 -16.91 3.98
CA ASN A 333 11.89 -17.43 4.76
C ASN A 333 11.24 -16.28 5.55
N VAL A 334 10.06 -15.87 5.09
CA VAL A 334 9.21 -14.84 5.71
C VAL A 334 7.98 -15.50 6.27
N GLU A 335 7.71 -15.27 7.55
CA GLU A 335 6.49 -15.68 8.23
C GLU A 335 5.34 -14.73 7.92
N PHE A 336 4.12 -15.24 7.97
CA PHE A 336 2.90 -14.50 7.70
C PHE A 336 2.19 -14.15 9.01
N GLU A 337 1.54 -12.99 9.03
CA GLU A 337 0.62 -12.61 10.09
C GLU A 337 -0.59 -13.54 10.10
N VAL A 338 -0.96 -14.01 11.28
CA VAL A 338 -2.10 -14.92 11.48
C VAL A 338 -3.26 -14.19 12.17
N GLY A 339 -3.01 -13.15 12.96
CA GLY A 339 -4.04 -12.49 13.76
C GLY A 339 -4.48 -13.35 14.95
N ASP A 340 -5.79 -13.41 15.23
CA ASP A 340 -6.36 -14.14 16.37
C ASP A 340 -6.19 -15.66 16.24
N PRO A 341 -5.35 -16.31 17.07
CA PRO A 341 -5.09 -17.73 16.98
C PRO A 341 -6.32 -18.61 17.27
N LYS A 342 -7.35 -18.09 17.96
CA LYS A 342 -8.59 -18.82 18.20
C LYS A 342 -9.40 -18.92 16.91
N ARG A 343 -9.54 -17.81 16.19
CA ARG A 343 -10.22 -17.76 14.89
C ARG A 343 -9.46 -18.57 13.85
N ALA A 344 -8.13 -18.43 13.81
CA ALA A 344 -7.30 -19.19 12.88
C ALA A 344 -7.46 -20.72 13.02
N LYS A 345 -7.71 -21.23 14.24
CA LYS A 345 -7.93 -22.68 14.47
C LYS A 345 -9.20 -23.22 13.83
N GLU A 346 -10.18 -22.38 13.53
CA GLU A 346 -11.45 -22.77 12.89
C GLU A 346 -11.28 -23.04 11.39
N TRP A 347 -10.17 -22.58 10.80
CA TRP A 347 -9.89 -22.66 9.37
C TRP A 347 -8.63 -23.50 9.06
N SER A 348 -8.58 -24.05 7.85
CA SER A 348 -7.42 -24.69 7.25
C SER A 348 -6.97 -23.86 6.05
N VAL A 349 -5.70 -23.44 6.04
CA VAL A 349 -5.10 -22.74 4.89
C VAL A 349 -4.57 -23.79 3.92
N MET A 350 -5.15 -23.86 2.72
CA MET A 350 -4.77 -24.83 1.69
C MET A 350 -3.61 -24.32 0.83
N ASN A 351 -3.64 -23.03 0.48
CA ASN A 351 -2.57 -22.34 -0.25
C ASN A 351 -2.61 -20.84 0.08
N GLY A 352 -1.48 -20.15 -0.07
CA GLY A 352 -1.33 -18.73 0.26
C GLY A 352 -1.12 -18.49 1.76
N ALA A 353 -1.66 -17.38 2.25
CA ALA A 353 -1.63 -16.98 3.66
C ALA A 353 -3.01 -16.44 4.08
N ALA A 354 -3.31 -16.47 5.39
CA ALA A 354 -4.55 -15.94 5.93
C ALA A 354 -4.34 -15.24 7.27
N GLU A 355 -4.92 -14.06 7.41
CA GLU A 355 -4.94 -13.24 8.62
C GLU A 355 -6.38 -13.14 9.15
N TYR A 356 -6.56 -13.34 10.45
CA TYR A 356 -7.85 -13.37 11.12
C TYR A 356 -7.93 -12.23 12.15
N GLU A 357 -8.58 -11.12 11.80
CA GLU A 357 -8.63 -9.93 12.66
C GLU A 357 -10.06 -9.47 12.90
N ASN A 358 -10.46 -9.40 14.18
CA ASN A 358 -11.84 -9.04 14.54
C ASN A 358 -12.83 -9.83 13.68
N ASN A 359 -13.86 -9.21 13.11
CA ASN A 359 -14.84 -9.81 12.21
C ASN A 359 -14.35 -10.10 10.76
N ALA A 360 -13.07 -9.89 10.48
CA ALA A 360 -12.49 -10.01 9.14
C ALA A 360 -11.59 -11.23 8.97
N ILE A 361 -11.51 -11.72 7.74
CA ILE A 361 -10.52 -12.69 7.26
C ILE A 361 -9.91 -12.12 5.98
N THR A 362 -8.59 -11.96 5.97
CA THR A 362 -7.84 -11.57 4.78
C THR A 362 -7.11 -12.79 4.25
N ILE A 363 -7.30 -13.13 2.97
CA ILE A 363 -6.62 -14.23 2.29
C ILE A 363 -5.71 -13.65 1.24
N THR A 364 -4.41 -13.93 1.34
CA THR A 364 -3.41 -13.53 0.35
C THR A 364 -3.05 -14.74 -0.49
N SER A 365 -3.19 -14.62 -1.81
CA SER A 365 -2.84 -15.69 -2.75
C SER A 365 -1.33 -15.90 -2.82
N ALA A 366 -0.89 -17.12 -3.14
CA ALA A 366 0.50 -17.30 -3.55
C ALA A 366 0.69 -16.74 -4.98
N PRO A 367 1.93 -16.37 -5.38
CA PRO A 367 2.18 -15.85 -6.72
C PRO A 367 1.63 -16.76 -7.81
N ALA A 368 0.91 -16.16 -8.77
CA ALA A 368 0.32 -16.81 -9.93
C ALA A 368 -0.62 -18.00 -9.62
N SER A 369 -1.12 -18.12 -8.39
CA SER A 369 -1.97 -19.23 -7.95
C SER A 369 -3.07 -18.76 -7.01
N GLU A 370 -4.12 -19.57 -6.84
CA GLU A 370 -5.21 -19.25 -5.91
C GLU A 370 -4.78 -19.48 -4.46
N GLY A 371 -5.00 -18.49 -3.59
CA GLY A 371 -5.02 -18.70 -2.14
C GLY A 371 -6.38 -19.24 -1.71
N ARG A 372 -6.43 -20.20 -0.80
CA ARG A 372 -7.69 -20.83 -0.36
C ARG A 372 -7.67 -21.19 1.12
N VAL A 373 -8.75 -20.88 1.82
CA VAL A 373 -9.01 -21.33 3.20
C VAL A 373 -10.31 -22.12 3.27
N ILE A 374 -10.36 -23.14 4.12
CA ILE A 374 -11.52 -24.02 4.30
C ILE A 374 -11.95 -23.99 5.76
N LEU A 375 -13.25 -23.86 6.04
CA LEU A 375 -13.80 -23.98 7.38
C LEU A 375 -13.73 -25.46 7.80
N LYS A 376 -13.18 -25.73 8.99
CA LYS A 376 -13.04 -27.10 9.50
C LYS A 376 -14.37 -27.72 9.91
N GLU A 377 -15.32 -26.89 10.31
CA GLU A 377 -16.66 -27.33 10.65
C GLU A 377 -17.43 -27.75 9.39
N THR A 378 -18.04 -28.93 9.45
CA THR A 378 -18.91 -29.45 8.39
C THR A 378 -20.32 -28.93 8.56
N LEU A 379 -20.95 -28.53 7.46
CA LEU A 379 -22.29 -28.00 7.41
C LEU A 379 -23.32 -29.08 7.03
N PRO A 380 -24.60 -28.90 7.42
CA PRO A 380 -25.71 -29.73 6.93
C PRO A 380 -25.97 -29.52 5.43
N GLU A 381 -26.81 -30.37 4.83
CA GLU A 381 -27.21 -30.23 3.40
C GLU A 381 -27.94 -28.91 3.08
N GLN A 382 -28.52 -28.25 4.10
CA GLN A 382 -29.25 -27.00 3.96
C GLN A 382 -28.77 -25.97 4.97
N TYR A 383 -28.33 -24.82 4.48
CA TYR A 383 -27.84 -23.73 5.31
C TYR A 383 -27.95 -22.39 4.57
N ASN A 384 -27.93 -21.31 5.33
CA ASN A 384 -27.79 -19.95 4.81
C ASN A 384 -26.44 -19.39 5.22
N ILE A 385 -25.82 -18.62 4.34
CA ILE A 385 -24.61 -17.86 4.66
C ILE A 385 -24.78 -16.39 4.26
N ASN A 386 -24.41 -15.50 5.17
CA ASN A 386 -24.29 -14.06 4.98
C ASN A 386 -22.83 -13.64 5.22
N PHE A 387 -22.28 -12.80 4.36
CA PHE A 387 -20.93 -12.23 4.49
C PHE A 387 -20.76 -11.02 3.56
N ALA A 388 -19.66 -10.30 3.68
CA ALA A 388 -19.30 -9.24 2.74
C ALA A 388 -17.88 -9.44 2.19
N PHE A 389 -17.71 -9.25 0.89
CA PHE A 389 -16.40 -9.05 0.27
C PHE A 389 -16.05 -7.56 0.25
N LYS A 390 -14.83 -7.18 0.63
CA LYS A 390 -14.36 -5.78 0.65
C LYS A 390 -13.13 -5.49 -0.23
N GLY A 391 -12.61 -6.49 -0.92
CA GLY A 391 -11.36 -6.35 -1.67
C GLY A 391 -11.44 -5.51 -2.94
N ASN A 392 -10.32 -5.52 -3.65
CA ASN A 392 -10.17 -4.88 -4.95
C ASN A 392 -11.17 -5.46 -5.95
N VAL A 393 -11.73 -4.61 -6.79
CA VAL A 393 -12.70 -5.00 -7.82
C VAL A 393 -12.05 -5.87 -8.89
N VAL A 394 -10.82 -5.53 -9.30
CA VAL A 394 -10.05 -6.28 -10.30
C VAL A 394 -9.39 -7.48 -9.63
N GLY A 395 -9.75 -8.68 -10.07
CA GLY A 395 -9.36 -9.94 -9.44
C GLY A 395 -10.55 -10.84 -9.15
N GLN A 396 -10.31 -11.93 -8.44
CA GLN A 396 -11.33 -12.92 -8.09
C GLN A 396 -11.35 -13.16 -6.58
N GLN A 397 -12.49 -12.81 -5.98
CA GLN A 397 -12.88 -13.20 -4.62
C GLN A 397 -13.94 -14.29 -4.73
N SER A 398 -13.77 -15.43 -4.05
CA SER A 398 -14.68 -16.56 -4.25
C SER A 398 -15.06 -17.26 -2.95
N ILE A 399 -16.26 -17.84 -2.94
CA ILE A 399 -16.72 -18.80 -1.93
C ILE A 399 -16.94 -20.16 -2.59
N TYR A 400 -16.46 -21.19 -1.91
CA TYR A 400 -16.65 -22.60 -2.21
C TYR A 400 -17.74 -23.14 -1.28
N LEU A 401 -18.79 -23.70 -1.85
CA LEU A 401 -19.93 -24.30 -1.16
C LEU A 401 -19.93 -25.81 -1.44
N ASN A 402 -20.36 -26.59 -0.45
CA ASN A 402 -20.34 -28.06 -0.50
C ASN A 402 -18.99 -28.60 -1.01
N TYR A 403 -17.90 -28.00 -0.53
CA TYR A 403 -16.54 -28.41 -0.87
C TYR A 403 -16.26 -29.80 -0.30
N ASP A 404 -15.76 -30.68 -1.14
CA ASP A 404 -15.19 -31.98 -0.78
C ASP A 404 -13.71 -31.97 -1.12
N GLU A 405 -12.87 -31.88 -0.09
CA GLU A 405 -11.41 -31.85 -0.24
C GLU A 405 -10.86 -33.13 -0.88
N LYS A 406 -11.48 -34.29 -0.64
CA LYS A 406 -10.96 -35.58 -1.11
C LYS A 406 -11.10 -35.74 -2.61
N ASN A 407 -12.23 -35.30 -3.16
CA ASN A 407 -12.56 -35.44 -4.57
C ASN A 407 -12.40 -34.13 -5.36
N ASP A 408 -11.99 -33.05 -4.70
CA ASP A 408 -11.91 -31.67 -5.23
C ASP A 408 -13.16 -31.29 -6.02
N SER A 409 -14.32 -31.51 -5.39
CA SER A 409 -15.64 -31.18 -5.94
C SER A 409 -16.31 -30.07 -5.15
N TYR A 410 -17.00 -29.16 -5.82
CA TYR A 410 -17.58 -27.96 -5.20
C TYR A 410 -18.55 -27.22 -6.11
N ILE A 411 -19.34 -26.35 -5.50
CA ILE A 411 -19.93 -25.19 -6.17
C ILE A 411 -19.10 -23.96 -5.80
N ARG A 412 -18.76 -23.13 -6.77
CA ARG A 412 -18.03 -21.88 -6.56
C ARG A 412 -18.86 -20.69 -7.02
N VAL A 413 -19.04 -19.73 -6.12
CA VAL A 413 -19.59 -18.41 -6.43
C VAL A 413 -18.44 -17.41 -6.33
N ALA A 414 -18.09 -16.80 -7.45
CA ALA A 414 -16.96 -15.89 -7.57
C ALA A 414 -17.43 -14.49 -7.95
N LEU A 415 -16.86 -13.46 -7.32
CA LEU A 415 -16.90 -12.07 -7.74
C LEU A 415 -15.64 -11.80 -8.56
N ILE A 416 -15.78 -11.64 -9.88
CA ILE A 416 -14.69 -11.44 -10.83
C ILE A 416 -14.92 -10.14 -11.56
N ASP A 417 -14.04 -9.14 -11.39
CA ASP A 417 -14.10 -7.87 -12.12
C ASP A 417 -15.51 -7.21 -12.11
N ASN A 418 -16.18 -7.24 -10.95
CA ASN A 418 -17.57 -6.78 -10.72
C ASN A 418 -18.69 -7.64 -11.36
N GLU A 419 -18.41 -8.89 -11.73
CA GLU A 419 -19.39 -9.87 -12.18
C GLU A 419 -19.50 -11.04 -11.21
N ILE A 420 -20.71 -11.59 -11.04
CA ILE A 420 -20.92 -12.84 -10.30
C ILE A 420 -20.84 -14.01 -11.26
N VAL A 421 -19.89 -14.90 -11.05
CA VAL A 421 -19.69 -16.13 -11.82
C VAL A 421 -19.97 -17.33 -10.92
N VAL A 422 -20.92 -18.17 -11.35
CA VAL A 422 -21.25 -19.41 -10.66
C VAL A 422 -20.71 -20.57 -11.48
N SER A 423 -19.95 -21.44 -10.84
CA SER A 423 -19.35 -22.61 -11.48
C SER A 423 -19.45 -23.83 -10.58
N GLU A 424 -19.42 -25.01 -11.17
CA GLU A 424 -19.43 -26.27 -10.42
C GLU A 424 -18.30 -27.18 -10.91
N LYS A 425 -17.77 -28.00 -10.01
CA LYS A 425 -16.82 -29.05 -10.32
C LYS A 425 -17.29 -30.34 -9.65
N THR A 426 -17.63 -31.34 -10.44
CA THR A 426 -17.90 -32.70 -9.96
C THR A 426 -16.60 -33.50 -9.80
N PRO A 427 -16.62 -34.60 -9.04
CA PRO A 427 -15.46 -35.49 -8.95
C PRO A 427 -14.90 -35.85 -10.32
N GLU A 428 -13.56 -35.83 -10.45
CA GLU A 428 -12.82 -36.19 -11.67
C GLU A 428 -13.18 -35.38 -12.94
N SER A 429 -13.88 -34.25 -12.78
CA SER A 429 -14.37 -33.43 -13.90
C SER A 429 -13.71 -32.05 -13.96
N SER A 430 -13.79 -31.39 -15.11
CA SER A 430 -13.39 -29.99 -15.26
C SER A 430 -14.46 -29.05 -14.68
N VAL A 431 -14.05 -27.82 -14.35
CA VAL A 431 -14.98 -26.76 -13.90
C VAL A 431 -15.95 -26.40 -15.02
N VAL A 432 -17.24 -26.31 -14.70
CA VAL A 432 -18.32 -25.91 -15.62
C VAL A 432 -18.96 -24.60 -15.13
N GLU A 433 -18.93 -23.56 -15.95
CA GLU A 433 -19.65 -22.30 -15.66
C GLU A 433 -21.17 -22.51 -15.83
N LYS A 434 -21.93 -22.16 -14.81
CA LYS A 434 -23.41 -22.27 -14.77
C LYS A 434 -24.09 -20.94 -15.09
N GLY A 435 -23.39 -19.84 -14.85
CA GLY A 435 -23.88 -18.51 -15.21
C GLY A 435 -22.92 -17.42 -14.79
N ARG A 436 -23.02 -16.30 -15.51
CA ARG A 436 -22.30 -15.05 -15.27
C ARG A 436 -23.31 -13.91 -15.26
N PHE A 437 -23.24 -13.08 -14.23
CA PHE A 437 -24.21 -12.02 -13.97
C PHE A 437 -23.48 -10.71 -13.65
N PRO A 438 -23.55 -9.70 -14.53
CA PRO A 438 -22.94 -8.40 -14.24
C PRO A 438 -23.68 -7.69 -13.10
N LEU A 439 -22.94 -6.99 -12.25
CA LEU A 439 -23.49 -6.08 -11.24
C LEU A 439 -23.55 -4.64 -11.78
N ASN A 440 -24.18 -3.77 -11.01
CA ASN A 440 -24.20 -2.34 -11.32
C ASN A 440 -22.77 -1.78 -11.43
N GLU A 441 -22.54 -0.98 -12.47
CA GLU A 441 -21.27 -0.30 -12.75
C GLU A 441 -20.81 0.52 -11.53
N ILE A 442 -19.51 0.44 -11.26
CA ILE A 442 -18.89 1.21 -10.16
C ILE A 442 -18.27 2.47 -10.75
N LYS A 443 -18.77 3.63 -10.31
CA LYS A 443 -18.13 4.91 -10.63
C LYS A 443 -16.85 5.06 -9.81
N TRP A 444 -15.77 5.43 -10.48
CA TRP A 444 -14.46 5.68 -9.88
C TRP A 444 -13.92 7.05 -10.31
N ASN A 445 -12.94 7.57 -9.56
CA ASN A 445 -12.30 8.87 -9.79
C ASN A 445 -10.77 8.74 -9.99
N GLU A 446 -10.08 9.85 -10.28
CA GLU A 446 -8.64 9.82 -10.61
C GLU A 446 -7.75 9.37 -9.46
N GLU A 447 -8.16 9.60 -8.23
CA GLU A 447 -7.39 9.20 -7.05
C GLU A 447 -7.36 7.69 -6.89
N GLU A 448 -8.43 7.04 -7.35
CA GLU A 448 -8.61 5.59 -7.39
C GLU A 448 -8.01 4.97 -8.65
N TYR A 449 -7.40 5.75 -9.55
CA TYR A 449 -6.71 5.23 -10.72
C TYR A 449 -5.21 5.50 -10.58
N ALA A 450 -4.43 4.47 -10.23
CA ALA A 450 -2.97 4.55 -10.19
C ALA A 450 -2.39 4.70 -11.61
N PHE A 451 -2.25 5.96 -12.07
CA PHE A 451 -1.81 6.27 -13.43
C PHE A 451 -0.28 6.28 -13.59
N ASN A 452 0.33 5.12 -13.81
CA ASN A 452 1.67 5.04 -14.41
C ASN A 452 1.57 5.10 -15.94
N LYS A 453 1.31 6.29 -16.50
CA LYS A 453 1.20 6.49 -17.97
C LYS A 453 2.53 6.77 -18.66
N ALA A 454 3.59 6.93 -17.89
CA ALA A 454 4.91 7.18 -18.41
C ALA A 454 5.42 5.95 -19.14
N THR A 455 5.39 6.05 -20.45
CA THR A 455 5.62 4.93 -21.34
C THR A 455 6.37 5.45 -22.54
N VAL A 456 6.98 4.55 -23.30
CA VAL A 456 7.53 4.90 -24.60
C VAL A 456 6.36 4.89 -25.59
N TYR A 457 6.07 6.02 -26.21
CA TYR A 457 5.01 6.17 -27.21
C TYR A 457 5.50 6.95 -28.42
N ASN A 458 4.88 6.72 -29.57
CA ASN A 458 5.13 7.46 -30.80
C ASN A 458 3.92 8.34 -31.17
N TYR A 459 4.04 9.13 -32.24
CA TYR A 459 2.96 10.00 -32.70
C TYR A 459 1.67 9.23 -33.04
N GLN A 460 1.77 8.05 -33.65
CA GLN A 460 0.58 7.26 -33.99
C GLN A 460 -0.17 6.80 -32.74
N ASP A 461 0.56 6.46 -31.67
CA ASP A 461 -0.04 6.13 -30.38
C ASP A 461 -0.82 7.31 -29.84
N THR A 462 -0.26 8.52 -29.85
CA THR A 462 -0.97 9.71 -29.37
C THR A 462 -2.24 10.01 -30.15
N GLN A 463 -2.33 9.58 -31.41
CA GLN A 463 -3.54 9.75 -32.24
C GLN A 463 -4.62 8.68 -32.00
N LYS A 464 -4.33 7.58 -31.29
CA LYS A 464 -5.33 6.54 -30.96
C LYS A 464 -6.39 7.00 -29.95
N GLY A 465 -6.18 8.15 -29.32
CA GLY A 465 -7.09 8.73 -28.34
C GLY A 465 -6.82 8.22 -26.93
N SER A 466 -7.88 8.10 -26.11
CA SER A 466 -7.72 7.69 -24.72
C SER A 466 -7.25 6.25 -24.60
N ARG A 467 -6.26 6.00 -23.75
CA ARG A 467 -5.86 4.69 -23.24
C ARG A 467 -6.56 4.40 -21.91
N ILE A 468 -7.69 5.03 -21.65
CA ILE A 468 -8.51 4.69 -20.51
C ILE A 468 -9.63 3.86 -21.10
N ASP A 469 -9.57 2.55 -20.89
CA ASP A 469 -10.75 1.74 -21.10
C ASP A 469 -11.71 2.00 -19.94
N LYS A 470 -12.81 2.70 -20.21
CA LYS A 470 -13.84 3.00 -19.20
C LYS A 470 -14.63 1.75 -18.79
N GLU A 471 -14.52 0.68 -19.57
CA GLU A 471 -15.09 -0.62 -19.24
C GLU A 471 -14.16 -1.41 -18.29
N GLU A 472 -12.93 -0.93 -18.06
CA GLU A 472 -11.99 -1.49 -17.07
C GLU A 472 -12.04 -0.74 -15.74
N TYR A 473 -11.98 -1.50 -14.64
CA TYR A 473 -11.85 -0.94 -13.30
C TYR A 473 -10.37 -0.75 -12.94
N PRO A 474 -10.02 0.28 -12.16
CA PRO A 474 -8.68 0.39 -11.58
C PRO A 474 -8.38 -0.75 -10.60
N ARG A 475 -7.11 -1.21 -10.54
CA ARG A 475 -6.71 -2.27 -9.60
C ARG A 475 -6.84 -1.89 -8.12
N ASN A 476 -6.63 -0.62 -7.77
CA ASN A 476 -6.80 -0.10 -6.42
C ASN A 476 -8.24 0.31 -6.09
N LEU A 477 -9.20 0.09 -7.01
CA LEU A 477 -10.61 0.32 -6.72
C LEU A 477 -11.13 -0.78 -5.80
N THR A 478 -11.45 -0.43 -4.57
CA THR A 478 -12.09 -1.34 -3.60
C THR A 478 -13.60 -1.18 -3.61
N LYS A 479 -14.35 -2.27 -3.42
CA LYS A 479 -15.81 -2.19 -3.26
C LYS A 479 -16.32 -3.26 -2.30
N THR A 480 -17.14 -2.83 -1.34
CA THR A 480 -17.91 -3.75 -0.51
C THR A 480 -19.11 -4.30 -1.27
N ARG A 481 -19.26 -5.63 -1.26
CA ARG A 481 -20.42 -6.37 -1.80
C ARG A 481 -20.93 -7.33 -0.72
N GLU A 482 -22.20 -7.18 -0.33
CA GLU A 482 -22.87 -8.05 0.64
C GLU A 482 -23.48 -9.25 -0.08
N PHE A 483 -23.22 -10.46 0.42
CA PHE A 483 -23.72 -11.71 -0.11
C PHE A 483 -24.68 -12.37 0.87
N ASN A 484 -25.79 -12.90 0.35
CA ASN A 484 -26.67 -13.84 1.03
C ASN A 484 -26.86 -15.05 0.13
N ILE A 485 -26.43 -16.23 0.59
CA ILE A 485 -26.54 -17.46 -0.19
C ILE A 485 -27.31 -18.50 0.62
N ALA A 486 -28.43 -18.98 0.07
CA ALA A 486 -29.17 -20.11 0.61
C ALA A 486 -28.81 -21.36 -0.17
N VAL A 487 -28.22 -22.34 0.51
CA VAL A 487 -27.79 -23.62 -0.06
C VAL A 487 -28.83 -24.68 0.25
N ASN A 488 -29.26 -25.39 -0.79
CA ASN A 488 -30.13 -26.55 -0.69
C ASN A 488 -29.51 -27.71 -1.48
N LYS A 489 -30.15 -28.88 -1.40
CA LYS A 489 -29.65 -30.12 -2.03
C LYS A 489 -29.50 -30.04 -3.55
N ASP A 490 -30.44 -29.41 -4.24
CA ASP A 490 -30.55 -29.38 -5.71
C ASP A 490 -30.31 -27.98 -6.31
N LYS A 491 -30.22 -26.95 -5.47
CA LYS A 491 -30.11 -25.56 -5.92
C LYS A 491 -29.45 -24.66 -4.88
N ILE A 492 -28.86 -23.58 -5.38
CA ILE A 492 -28.47 -22.44 -4.56
C ILE A 492 -29.25 -21.19 -4.97
N MET A 493 -29.56 -20.35 -3.99
CA MET A 493 -30.08 -19.00 -4.22
C MET A 493 -29.03 -18.00 -3.79
N ILE A 494 -28.67 -17.09 -4.68
CA ILE A 494 -27.64 -16.07 -4.47
C ILE A 494 -28.32 -14.70 -4.54
N ASP A 495 -28.17 -13.91 -3.49
CA ASP A 495 -28.51 -12.49 -3.44
C ASP A 495 -27.24 -11.67 -3.18
N VAL A 496 -27.01 -10.64 -4.00
CA VAL A 496 -25.88 -9.71 -3.86
C VAL A 496 -26.39 -8.28 -3.83
N ASP A 497 -26.04 -7.55 -2.77
CA ASP A 497 -26.45 -6.16 -2.47
C ASP A 497 -27.97 -5.90 -2.58
N LYS A 498 -28.81 -6.94 -2.55
CA LYS A 498 -30.26 -6.85 -2.88
C LYS A 498 -30.54 -6.30 -4.28
N VAL A 499 -29.54 -6.25 -5.16
CA VAL A 499 -29.69 -5.81 -6.57
C VAL A 499 -29.67 -6.98 -7.54
N LEU A 500 -29.00 -8.07 -7.19
CA LEU A 500 -28.97 -9.32 -7.94
C LEU A 500 -29.61 -10.42 -7.10
N SER A 501 -30.55 -11.16 -7.69
CA SER A 501 -31.10 -12.39 -7.10
C SER A 501 -31.20 -13.47 -8.17
N LYS A 502 -30.53 -14.62 -7.95
CA LYS A 502 -30.46 -15.73 -8.90
C LYS A 502 -30.62 -17.07 -8.20
N THR A 503 -31.35 -17.98 -8.83
CA THR A 503 -31.44 -19.39 -8.42
C THR A 503 -30.73 -20.25 -9.45
N ILE A 504 -29.77 -21.06 -9.02
CA ILE A 504 -28.96 -21.91 -9.89
C ILE A 504 -29.15 -23.37 -9.48
N GLN A 505 -29.41 -24.23 -10.46
CA GLN A 505 -29.48 -25.68 -10.26
C GLN A 505 -28.07 -26.25 -10.09
N VAL A 506 -27.92 -27.14 -9.12
CA VAL A 506 -26.65 -27.75 -8.72
C VAL A 506 -26.64 -29.21 -9.14
N ASN A 507 -25.48 -29.70 -9.57
CA ASN A 507 -25.32 -31.13 -9.81
C ASN A 507 -25.45 -31.94 -8.49
N PRO A 508 -26.37 -32.93 -8.40
CA PRO A 508 -26.56 -33.74 -7.19
C PRO A 508 -25.36 -34.61 -6.79
N ASP A 509 -24.36 -34.77 -7.66
CA ASP A 509 -23.12 -35.48 -7.37
C ASP A 509 -22.17 -34.68 -6.46
N ILE A 510 -22.43 -33.39 -6.24
CA ILE A 510 -21.67 -32.54 -5.33
C ILE A 510 -22.21 -32.71 -3.92
N GLN A 511 -21.56 -33.57 -3.14
CA GLN A 511 -22.00 -34.00 -1.80
C GLN A 511 -21.05 -33.56 -0.68
N GLY A 512 -20.15 -32.61 -0.96
CA GLY A 512 -19.27 -32.06 0.07
C GLY A 512 -20.05 -31.31 1.15
N SER A 513 -19.43 -31.15 2.31
CA SER A 513 -20.04 -30.54 3.49
C SER A 513 -19.24 -29.36 4.03
N GLN A 514 -18.16 -28.97 3.37
CA GLN A 514 -17.33 -27.86 3.83
C GLN A 514 -17.60 -26.59 3.03
N ILE A 515 -17.21 -25.46 3.60
CA ILE A 515 -17.13 -24.20 2.87
C ILE A 515 -15.70 -23.70 2.85
N GLY A 516 -15.39 -22.88 1.86
CA GLY A 516 -14.10 -22.21 1.78
C GLY A 516 -14.20 -20.86 1.10
N PHE A 517 -13.13 -20.09 1.20
CA PHE A 517 -12.97 -18.85 0.48
C PHE A 517 -11.67 -18.87 -0.31
N GLY A 518 -11.65 -18.19 -1.45
CA GLY A 518 -10.51 -18.15 -2.35
C GLY A 518 -10.18 -16.75 -2.86
N ALA A 519 -8.89 -16.52 -3.08
CA ALA A 519 -8.29 -15.29 -3.58
C ALA A 519 -7.45 -15.59 -4.83
N MET A 520 -7.72 -14.93 -5.96
CA MET A 520 -6.95 -15.11 -7.17
C MET A 520 -6.82 -13.80 -7.95
N PHE A 521 -5.63 -13.54 -8.48
CA PHE A 521 -5.37 -12.37 -9.32
C PHE A 521 -6.13 -12.47 -10.66
N SER A 522 -6.47 -11.32 -11.25
CA SER A 522 -7.05 -11.30 -12.60
C SER A 522 -5.95 -11.49 -13.64
N THR A 523 -6.14 -12.47 -14.53
CA THR A 523 -5.28 -12.69 -15.71
C THR A 523 -5.66 -11.80 -16.89
N LYS A 524 -6.64 -10.88 -16.72
CA LYS A 524 -7.00 -9.94 -17.77
C LYS A 524 -5.79 -9.06 -18.07
N GLU A 525 -5.30 -9.14 -19.31
CA GLU A 525 -4.31 -8.19 -19.81
C GLU A 525 -5.00 -6.83 -19.90
N THR A 526 -4.70 -5.94 -18.97
CA THR A 526 -5.12 -4.54 -19.06
C THR A 526 -4.10 -3.83 -19.95
N SER A 527 -4.54 -3.18 -21.03
CA SER A 527 -3.61 -2.54 -21.98
C SER A 527 -2.90 -1.29 -21.44
N HIS A 528 -3.13 -0.97 -20.16
CA HIS A 528 -2.89 0.35 -19.58
C HIS A 528 -2.11 0.34 -18.27
N GLU A 529 -1.91 -0.84 -17.68
CA GLU A 529 -1.06 -1.00 -16.51
C GLU A 529 0.25 -1.65 -16.97
N GLN A 530 1.34 -0.94 -16.74
CA GLN A 530 2.66 -1.38 -17.19
C GLN A 530 3.12 -2.67 -16.47
N TYR A 531 2.52 -3.01 -15.32
CA TYR A 531 2.92 -4.14 -14.49
C TYR A 531 1.70 -4.80 -13.83
N ALA A 532 1.49 -6.09 -14.09
CA ALA A 532 0.44 -6.88 -13.46
C ALA A 532 0.98 -7.54 -12.18
N ASP A 533 0.29 -7.32 -11.06
CA ASP A 533 0.54 -8.07 -9.82
C ASP A 533 -0.08 -9.48 -9.93
N ASP A 534 0.70 -10.50 -9.62
CA ASP A 534 0.30 -11.92 -9.65
C ASP A 534 -0.09 -12.46 -8.26
N ILE A 535 -0.14 -11.57 -7.26
CA ILE A 535 -0.64 -11.83 -5.90
C ILE A 535 -1.92 -11.03 -5.69
N TYR A 536 -2.88 -11.60 -4.96
CA TYR A 536 -4.17 -10.97 -4.72
C TYR A 536 -4.67 -11.19 -3.28
N ASP A 537 -5.31 -10.16 -2.72
CA ASP A 537 -5.94 -10.20 -1.40
C ASP A 537 -7.47 -10.27 -1.52
N THR A 538 -8.08 -11.25 -0.85
CA THR A 538 -9.53 -11.30 -0.61
C THR A 538 -9.82 -10.91 0.83
N PHE A 539 -10.70 -9.93 1.02
CA PHE A 539 -11.11 -9.44 2.33
C PHE A 539 -12.56 -9.83 2.58
N ILE A 540 -12.80 -10.65 3.61
CA ILE A 540 -14.12 -11.15 3.99
C ILE A 540 -14.49 -10.60 5.34
N GLU A 541 -15.71 -10.09 5.50
CA GLU A 541 -16.24 -9.64 6.79
C GLU A 541 -17.61 -10.24 7.11
N ASP A 542 -17.92 -10.26 8.40
CA ASP A 542 -19.27 -10.49 8.94
C ASP A 542 -19.92 -11.81 8.50
N ILE A 543 -19.13 -12.89 8.45
CA ILE A 543 -19.59 -14.24 8.16
C ILE A 543 -20.58 -14.69 9.24
N LEU A 544 -21.77 -15.09 8.79
CA LEU A 544 -22.81 -15.73 9.57
C LEU A 544 -23.37 -16.91 8.78
N ILE A 545 -23.32 -18.10 9.38
CA ILE A 545 -23.88 -19.33 8.82
C ILE A 545 -24.98 -19.81 9.75
N THR A 546 -26.16 -20.08 9.20
CA THR A 546 -27.30 -20.63 9.94
C THR A 546 -27.86 -21.88 9.28
N ASP A 547 -28.45 -22.78 10.08
CA ASP A 547 -29.22 -23.90 9.57
C ASP A 547 -30.62 -23.46 9.09
N SER A 548 -31.44 -24.43 8.65
CA SER A 548 -32.82 -24.20 8.21
C SER A 548 -33.77 -23.69 9.31
N ASN A 549 -33.37 -23.73 10.58
CA ASN A 549 -34.12 -23.27 11.74
C ASN A 549 -33.56 -21.96 12.32
N ASP A 550 -32.74 -21.23 11.54
CA ASP A 550 -32.04 -20.01 11.95
C ASP A 550 -31.09 -20.18 13.14
N ARG A 551 -30.66 -21.41 13.44
CA ARG A 551 -29.63 -21.65 14.45
C ARG A 551 -28.26 -21.34 13.86
N THR A 552 -27.50 -20.49 14.55
CA THR A 552 -26.10 -20.20 14.17
C THR A 552 -25.26 -21.47 14.24
N LEU A 553 -24.66 -21.82 13.10
CA LEU A 553 -23.65 -22.86 12.95
C LEU A 553 -22.26 -22.25 13.14
N PHE A 554 -22.00 -21.13 12.48
CA PHE A 554 -20.75 -20.39 12.58
C PHE A 554 -21.01 -18.89 12.53
N THR A 555 -20.25 -18.10 13.27
CA THR A 555 -20.21 -16.67 13.06
C THR A 555 -18.89 -16.07 13.51
N ASN A 556 -18.42 -15.11 12.73
CA ASN A 556 -17.27 -14.30 13.08
C ASN A 556 -17.68 -12.83 13.35
N GLN A 557 -18.99 -12.51 13.30
CA GLN A 557 -19.56 -11.18 13.53
C GLN A 557 -19.25 -10.66 14.94
N TYR A 558 -19.21 -9.34 15.09
CA TYR A 558 -19.02 -8.72 16.40
C TYR A 558 -20.13 -9.09 17.39
N THR A 559 -19.75 -9.32 18.63
CA THR A 559 -20.71 -9.35 19.74
C THR A 559 -21.32 -7.96 19.93
N ASN A 560 -22.50 -7.86 20.57
CA ASN A 560 -23.20 -6.58 20.76
C ASN A 560 -22.33 -5.49 21.41
N PHE A 561 -21.42 -5.84 22.33
CA PHE A 561 -20.53 -4.89 22.98
C PHE A 561 -19.40 -4.43 22.05
N ASP A 562 -18.76 -5.35 21.36
CA ASP A 562 -17.67 -5.04 20.42
C ASP A 562 -18.17 -4.22 19.23
N LYS A 563 -19.40 -4.49 18.78
CA LYS A 563 -20.08 -3.73 17.73
C LYS A 563 -20.28 -2.26 18.10
N VAL A 564 -20.64 -1.99 19.37
CA VAL A 564 -20.77 -0.62 19.88
C VAL A 564 -19.41 0.06 19.94
N LYS A 565 -18.40 -0.61 20.50
CA LYS A 565 -17.02 -0.09 20.58
C LYS A 565 -16.46 0.27 19.20
N HIS A 566 -16.60 -0.63 18.24
CA HIS A 566 -16.15 -0.44 16.86
C HIS A 566 -16.86 0.78 16.23
N LYS A 567 -18.19 0.84 16.27
CA LYS A 567 -18.96 1.97 15.73
C LYS A 567 -18.56 3.31 16.35
N THR A 568 -18.30 3.35 17.66
CA THR A 568 -17.86 4.57 18.33
C THR A 568 -16.49 5.02 17.84
N MET A 569 -15.53 4.10 17.68
CA MET A 569 -14.20 4.44 17.16
C MET A 569 -14.26 4.91 15.71
N THR A 570 -14.99 4.22 14.83
CA THR A 570 -15.16 4.62 13.43
C THR A 570 -15.79 6.02 13.33
N PHE A 571 -16.80 6.30 14.15
CA PHE A 571 -17.42 7.63 14.21
C PHE A 571 -16.41 8.70 14.65
N ILE A 572 -15.66 8.48 15.73
CA ILE A 572 -14.66 9.44 16.20
C ILE A 572 -13.59 9.68 15.12
N ASN A 573 -13.07 8.63 14.49
CA ASN A 573 -12.07 8.77 13.43
C ASN A 573 -12.60 9.60 12.27
N SER A 574 -13.80 9.28 11.77
CA SER A 574 -14.44 10.03 10.68
C SER A 574 -14.64 11.51 11.00
N VAL A 575 -14.97 11.85 12.26
CA VAL A 575 -15.08 13.24 12.70
C VAL A 575 -13.72 13.93 12.67
N VAL A 576 -12.68 13.31 13.20
CA VAL A 576 -11.35 13.92 13.19
C VAL A 576 -10.81 14.04 11.76
N ASP A 577 -11.03 13.04 10.90
CA ASP A 577 -10.64 13.10 9.48
C ASP A 577 -11.34 14.25 8.76
N PHE A 578 -12.65 14.41 8.96
CA PHE A 578 -13.39 15.57 8.44
C PHE A 578 -12.77 16.91 8.88
N PHE A 579 -12.38 17.04 10.16
CA PHE A 579 -11.75 18.28 10.64
C PHE A 579 -10.37 18.52 10.02
N ILE A 580 -9.55 17.48 9.81
CA ILE A 580 -8.22 17.60 9.19
C ILE A 580 -8.32 17.92 7.70
N GLU A 581 -9.31 17.36 7.00
CA GLU A 581 -9.50 17.61 5.57
C GLU A 581 -10.12 18.98 5.29
N THR A 582 -10.96 19.46 6.21
CA THR A 582 -11.74 20.70 6.02
C THR A 582 -11.01 21.95 6.54
N PHE A 583 -10.19 21.83 7.59
CA PHE A 583 -9.54 22.95 8.28
C PHE A 583 -8.03 22.76 8.36
#